data_AF-A0A2A2WHB4-F1
#
_entry.id   AF-A0A2A2WHB4-F1
#
_cell.length_a   1.000
_cell.length_b   1.000
_cell.length_c   1.000
_cell.angle_alpha   90.00
_cell.angle_beta   90.00
_cell.angle_gamma   90.00
#
_symmetry.space_group_name_H-M   'P 1'
#
loop_
_entity.id
_entity.type
_entity.pdbx_description
1 polymer ?
#
loop_
_entity_poly.entity_id
_entity_poly.type
_entity_poly.pdbx_seq_one_letter_code
_entity_poly.pdbx_strand_id
1 'polypeptide(L)'
;MSRATPATAGTGSLSSRWGIGSNTRCGGVAISVPFRFCVIAVSGSVDRILTNWSIDGTGPLTRGISEVSTSGWIDEDATHWSIEPFLPIETQTLVEYLSNRAEKTAGLDPAGRDAFATAVRKISDHVAAKTSQYHAQFSDRYHAVDPDSDCKIPIDLQSEQVVDHSQRLMELCDQILADAAYQKLSQEEIEKCVGVSSHWGVPMSANFGLFQQLAVYARGDIIGRRCKRRLQNLYRMEMVDVAIYQRLVVLFQLAEDHERGEMLAAGQFHLRIFKNIPKQDVDMLLPGTQVRLSKLDRVKVIAPSLGGWLLSLQKISRFVLVTLALAAYYSTALVIGLILAGIGYCVKSFFSYFQTKNRYLLDLTRNLYFQKLDTNAGAAFQIIQQAGRQSTNEASLAYYALATEPEPISRRRLRRKCERLIREAIEVEIDFRVDRALETLLQLGLVTETIDQKLCLVTGAGSAGAKEGAWQNDADGRMMGEAE
;
A
#
# COMPACT_ATOMS: atom_id res chain seq x y z
N MET A 1 -3.05 -12.36 54.84
CA MET A 1 -3.56 -13.41 55.74
C MET A 1 -5.07 -13.46 55.63
N SER A 2 -5.63 -14.68 55.54
CA SER A 2 -7.04 -15.06 55.73
C SER A 2 -8.03 -14.62 54.63
N ARG A 3 -8.50 -15.52 53.74
CA ARG A 3 -9.66 -16.44 53.90
C ARG A 3 -11.00 -15.68 54.06
N ALA A 4 -12.13 -16.05 53.47
CA ALA A 4 -12.56 -17.21 52.71
C ALA A 4 -13.93 -16.89 52.06
N THR A 5 -14.26 -17.61 50.98
CA THR A 5 -15.62 -17.91 50.48
C THR A 5 -16.47 -18.60 51.58
N PRO A 6 -17.84 -18.63 51.53
CA PRO A 6 -18.63 -19.46 50.60
C PRO A 6 -20.05 -18.84 50.34
N ALA A 7 -21.09 -19.41 49.72
CA ALA A 7 -21.49 -20.73 49.25
C ALA A 7 -22.81 -20.55 48.42
N THR A 8 -23.11 -21.47 47.48
CA THR A 8 -24.42 -22.14 47.19
C THR A 8 -25.71 -21.32 47.02
N ALA A 9 -26.74 -21.67 46.26
CA ALA A 9 -27.14 -22.71 45.30
C ALA A 9 -28.64 -22.43 45.00
N GLY A 10 -29.19 -22.92 43.88
CA GLY A 10 -30.65 -23.06 43.67
C GLY A 10 -31.07 -22.73 42.24
N THR A 11 -31.18 -23.70 41.33
CA THR A 11 -32.37 -24.53 41.02
C THR A 11 -33.61 -23.73 40.62
N GLY A 12 -34.16 -24.01 39.43
CA GLY A 12 -35.56 -23.70 39.13
C GLY A 12 -35.88 -23.45 37.67
N SER A 13 -36.15 -24.53 36.94
CA SER A 13 -36.70 -24.58 35.57
C SER A 13 -38.04 -23.87 35.41
N LEU A 14 -38.33 -23.32 34.23
CA LEU A 14 -39.69 -23.28 33.68
C LEU A 14 -39.69 -23.33 32.14
N SER A 15 -40.51 -24.24 31.65
CA SER A 15 -40.71 -24.68 30.27
C SER A 15 -41.66 -23.77 29.48
N SER A 16 -41.51 -23.73 28.15
CA SER A 16 -42.66 -23.68 27.22
C SER A 16 -42.29 -24.16 25.81
N ARG A 17 -42.52 -25.46 25.64
CA ARG A 17 -43.10 -26.20 24.50
C ARG A 17 -43.72 -25.36 23.35
N TRP A 18 -43.32 -25.68 22.11
CA TRP A 18 -44.24 -25.86 20.97
C TRP A 18 -43.72 -27.01 20.11
N GLY A 19 -44.60 -27.95 19.79
CA GLY A 19 -44.33 -29.04 18.86
C GLY A 19 -45.45 -29.12 17.84
N ILE A 20 -45.13 -29.56 16.63
CA ILE A 20 -46.07 -30.16 15.68
C ILE A 20 -45.31 -31.30 14.98
N GLY A 21 -45.87 -32.50 15.05
CA GLY A 21 -45.35 -33.68 14.37
C GLY A 21 -46.13 -34.00 13.10
N SER A 22 -45.60 -34.94 12.32
CA SER A 22 -46.40 -35.79 11.44
C SER A 22 -45.71 -37.14 11.27
N ASN A 23 -46.52 -38.17 11.47
CA ASN A 23 -46.21 -39.58 11.50
C ASN A 23 -46.60 -40.20 10.15
N THR A 24 -45.84 -41.16 9.61
CA THR A 24 -46.40 -42.26 8.82
C THR A 24 -45.38 -43.40 8.64
N ARG A 25 -45.77 -44.59 9.10
CA ARG A 25 -45.16 -45.89 8.80
C ARG A 25 -45.67 -46.40 7.46
N CYS A 26 -44.82 -47.13 6.73
CA CYS A 26 -45.22 -48.28 5.91
C CYS A 26 -44.09 -49.31 5.94
N GLY A 27 -44.43 -50.56 6.26
CA GLY A 27 -43.50 -51.69 6.32
C GLY A 27 -43.36 -52.42 4.97
N GLY A 28 -42.29 -53.21 4.84
CA GLY A 28 -42.04 -54.03 3.66
C GLY A 28 -40.86 -54.99 3.84
N VAL A 29 -41.17 -56.19 4.33
CA VAL A 29 -40.61 -57.53 4.03
C VAL A 29 -39.10 -57.67 3.77
N ALA A 30 -38.45 -58.39 4.68
CA ALA A 30 -37.11 -58.96 4.52
C ALA A 30 -37.13 -60.19 3.59
N ILE A 31 -36.23 -60.20 2.61
CA ILE A 31 -35.81 -61.40 1.87
C ILE A 31 -34.32 -61.56 2.09
N SER A 32 -33.96 -62.65 2.78
CA SER A 32 -32.60 -63.10 3.04
C SER A 32 -32.02 -63.84 1.84
N VAL A 33 -30.87 -63.41 1.33
CA VAL A 33 -29.99 -64.22 0.47
C VAL A 33 -28.59 -64.20 1.10
N PRO A 34 -27.98 -65.36 1.42
CA PRO A 34 -26.70 -65.40 2.11
C PRO A 34 -25.56 -65.42 1.07
N PHE A 35 -24.98 -64.28 0.75
CA PHE A 35 -23.66 -64.24 0.12
C PHE A 35 -22.58 -64.15 1.20
N ARG A 36 -22.00 -65.31 1.55
CA ARG A 36 -20.75 -65.39 2.32
C ARG A 36 -19.60 -64.90 1.43
N PHE A 37 -19.28 -63.62 1.50
CA PHE A 37 -17.93 -63.15 1.19
C PHE A 37 -17.10 -63.20 2.47
N CYS A 38 -16.10 -64.08 2.47
CA CYS A 38 -15.06 -64.13 3.48
C CYS A 38 -14.23 -62.84 3.40
N VAL A 39 -14.58 -61.84 4.20
CA VAL A 39 -13.73 -60.67 4.43
C VAL A 39 -12.66 -61.12 5.42
N ILE A 40 -11.49 -61.47 4.89
CA ILE A 40 -10.28 -61.62 5.69
C ILE A 40 -10.01 -60.24 6.29
N ALA A 41 -10.21 -60.13 7.61
CA ALA A 41 -9.94 -58.93 8.37
C ALA A 41 -8.43 -58.64 8.37
N VAL A 42 -8.00 -57.72 7.50
CA VAL A 42 -6.73 -57.01 7.62
C VAL A 42 -7.05 -55.52 7.64
N SER A 43 -7.50 -55.00 8.77
CA SER A 43 -7.42 -53.54 9.00
C SER A 43 -7.42 -53.22 10.49
N GLY A 44 -6.20 -53.15 11.04
CA GLY A 44 -5.89 -52.32 12.20
C GLY A 44 -4.60 -51.50 12.00
N SER A 45 -3.83 -51.77 10.95
CA SER A 45 -2.58 -51.07 10.63
C SER A 45 -2.69 -50.09 9.45
N VAL A 46 -3.72 -50.18 8.61
CA VAL A 46 -3.87 -49.27 7.46
C VAL A 46 -4.53 -47.96 7.88
N ASP A 47 -5.54 -48.01 8.77
CA ASP A 47 -6.18 -46.79 9.28
C ASP A 47 -5.24 -45.95 10.16
N ARG A 48 -4.25 -46.57 10.82
CA ARG A 48 -3.25 -45.85 11.62
C ARG A 48 -2.15 -45.18 10.79
N ILE A 49 -1.92 -45.64 9.57
CA ILE A 49 -0.98 -45.02 8.62
C ILE A 49 -1.68 -43.92 7.81
N LEU A 50 -2.99 -44.03 7.59
CA LEU A 50 -3.78 -43.03 6.86
C LEU A 50 -4.29 -41.87 7.71
N THR A 51 -4.45 -42.03 9.04
CA THR A 51 -4.96 -40.96 9.93
C THR A 51 -3.88 -40.10 10.58
N ASN A 52 -2.60 -40.48 10.50
CA ASN A 52 -1.50 -39.64 10.96
C ASN A 52 -0.95 -38.69 9.89
N TRP A 53 -1.54 -38.70 8.69
CA TRP A 53 -1.38 -37.65 7.69
C TRP A 53 -2.55 -36.68 7.82
N SER A 54 -2.68 -36.09 9.01
CA SER A 54 -3.34 -34.80 9.16
C SER A 54 -2.73 -33.86 8.11
N ILE A 55 -3.59 -33.32 7.26
CA ILE A 55 -3.28 -32.33 6.23
C ILE A 55 -3.06 -30.99 6.95
N ASP A 56 -2.04 -30.93 7.79
CA ASP A 56 -1.33 -29.70 8.06
C ASP A 56 -0.03 -29.81 7.27
N GLY A 57 -0.01 -29.22 6.08
CA GLY A 57 1.11 -29.22 5.14
C GLY A 57 2.35 -28.45 5.61
N THR A 58 2.67 -28.50 6.91
CA THR A 58 3.70 -27.71 7.59
C THR A 58 4.81 -28.63 8.13
N GLY A 59 5.44 -29.41 7.24
CA GLY A 59 6.76 -29.92 7.52
C GLY A 59 7.76 -28.77 7.73
N PRO A 60 8.85 -28.96 8.51
CA PRO A 60 9.87 -27.93 8.73
C PRO A 60 10.60 -27.49 7.44
N LEU A 61 10.50 -28.29 6.37
CA LEU A 61 10.99 -27.98 5.02
C LEU A 61 9.92 -27.36 4.10
N THR A 62 8.65 -27.35 4.51
CA THR A 62 7.51 -26.80 3.74
C THR A 62 6.88 -25.57 4.37
N ARG A 63 7.34 -25.12 5.55
CA ARG A 63 7.07 -23.75 6.03
C ARG A 63 7.48 -22.78 4.94
N GLY A 64 6.46 -22.15 4.36
CA GLY A 64 6.62 -21.19 3.29
C GLY A 64 7.60 -20.10 3.72
N ILE A 65 8.36 -19.61 2.75
CA ILE A 65 9.22 -18.42 2.87
C ILE A 65 8.41 -17.20 3.38
N SER A 66 7.08 -17.28 3.36
CA SER A 66 6.10 -16.31 3.86
C SER A 66 5.90 -16.28 5.39
N GLU A 67 6.39 -17.24 6.19
CA GLU A 67 6.18 -17.23 7.66
C GLU A 67 7.20 -16.38 8.43
N VAL A 68 8.24 -15.85 7.77
CA VAL A 68 9.24 -14.98 8.41
C VAL A 68 8.89 -13.53 8.09
N SER A 69 7.98 -12.96 8.90
CA SER A 69 7.49 -11.56 8.89
C SER A 69 7.49 -10.87 7.52
N THR A 70 6.36 -10.98 6.82
CA THR A 70 6.13 -10.40 5.49
C THR A 70 6.00 -8.88 5.46
N SER A 71 5.81 -8.23 6.61
CA SER A 71 6.12 -6.82 6.80
C SER A 71 7.60 -6.71 7.14
N GLY A 72 8.41 -6.09 6.28
CA GLY A 72 9.78 -5.73 6.67
C GLY A 72 9.75 -4.98 8.01
N TRP A 73 10.70 -5.28 8.88
CA TRP A 73 10.83 -4.55 10.14
C TRP A 73 11.35 -3.16 9.78
N ILE A 74 10.48 -2.17 9.95
CA ILE A 74 10.85 -0.77 9.89
C ILE A 74 11.12 -0.39 11.34
N ASP A 75 12.36 -0.01 11.62
CA ASP A 75 12.69 0.56 12.92
C ASP A 75 11.92 1.87 13.12
N GLU A 76 11.55 2.21 14.36
CA GLU A 76 10.85 3.46 14.66
C GLU A 76 11.66 4.68 14.16
N ASP A 77 13.00 4.59 14.24
CA ASP A 77 13.95 5.58 13.75
C ASP A 77 14.68 5.10 12.49
N ALA A 78 13.96 4.47 11.55
CA ALA A 78 14.56 3.95 10.32
C ALA A 78 15.29 5.06 9.54
N THR A 79 16.53 4.78 9.16
CA THR A 79 17.33 5.72 8.37
C THR A 79 16.68 5.96 7.00
N HIS A 80 16.53 7.22 6.63
CA HIS A 80 16.12 7.62 5.29
C HIS A 80 17.22 7.35 4.28
N TRP A 81 16.84 6.82 3.12
CA TRP A 81 17.79 6.60 2.02
C TRP A 81 17.99 7.88 1.19
N SER A 82 16.95 8.70 1.04
CA SER A 82 16.99 10.00 0.36
C SER A 82 16.40 11.11 1.21
N ILE A 83 16.94 12.31 1.09
CA ILE A 83 16.38 13.53 1.67
C ILE A 83 15.14 13.91 0.87
N GLU A 84 13.98 13.92 1.51
CA GLU A 84 12.69 14.17 0.87
C GLU A 84 12.05 15.48 1.34
N PRO A 85 11.11 16.05 0.55
CA PRO A 85 10.38 17.24 0.95
C PRO A 85 9.23 17.00 1.94
N PHE A 86 8.92 15.74 2.23
CA PHE A 86 7.84 15.37 3.15
C PHE A 86 8.18 15.76 4.60
N LEU A 87 7.21 16.32 5.33
CA LEU A 87 7.35 16.62 6.76
C LEU A 87 6.63 15.53 7.57
N PRO A 88 7.34 14.54 8.14
CA PRO A 88 6.72 13.42 8.86
C PRO A 88 6.34 13.80 10.31
N ILE A 89 5.52 14.85 10.46
CA ILE A 89 5.02 15.32 11.75
C ILE A 89 3.54 15.69 11.65
N GLU A 90 2.75 15.36 12.68
CA GLU A 90 1.36 15.79 12.75
C GLU A 90 1.26 17.30 13.03
N THR A 91 0.25 17.96 12.48
CA THR A 91 0.11 19.42 12.59
C THR A 91 0.00 19.90 14.02
N GLN A 92 -0.79 19.21 14.85
CA GLN A 92 -0.96 19.59 16.25
C GLN A 92 0.35 19.48 17.02
N THR A 93 1.08 18.38 16.82
CA THR A 93 2.39 18.15 17.45
C THR A 93 3.42 19.19 17.02
N LEU A 94 3.44 19.56 15.73
CA LEU A 94 4.31 20.62 15.23
C LEU A 94 3.98 21.97 15.86
N VAL A 95 2.71 22.37 15.87
CA VAL A 95 2.27 23.65 16.44
C VAL A 95 2.57 23.72 17.93
N GLU A 96 2.34 22.63 18.66
CA GLU A 96 2.67 22.52 20.08
C GLU A 96 4.18 22.63 20.32
N TYR A 97 4.99 21.92 19.54
CA TYR A 97 6.45 22.01 19.60
C TYR A 97 6.95 23.45 19.38
N LEU A 98 6.45 24.13 18.32
CA LEU A 98 6.83 25.50 18.00
C LEU A 98 6.38 26.49 19.09
N SER A 99 5.18 26.31 19.64
CA SER A 99 4.66 27.12 20.74
C SER A 99 5.51 26.97 22.01
N ASN A 100 5.78 25.74 22.42
CA ASN A 100 6.65 25.43 23.57
C ASN A 100 8.07 26.01 23.38
N ARG A 101 8.59 25.98 22.15
CA ARG A 101 9.89 26.56 21.83
C ARG A 101 9.87 28.09 21.90
N ALA A 102 8.79 28.74 21.47
CA ALA A 102 8.58 30.19 21.58
C ALA A 102 8.66 30.65 23.04
N GLU A 103 8.10 29.85 23.96
CA GLU A 103 8.11 30.14 25.39
C GLU A 103 9.50 30.01 26.01
N LYS A 104 10.20 28.91 25.72
CA LYS A 104 11.48 28.56 26.35
C LYS A 104 12.67 29.36 25.83
N THR A 105 12.68 29.69 24.54
CA THR A 105 13.88 30.23 23.88
C THR A 105 13.95 31.77 23.93
N ALA A 106 12.97 32.44 24.55
CA ALA A 106 12.77 33.89 24.49
C ALA A 106 12.78 34.47 23.05
N GLY A 107 12.51 33.61 22.05
CA GLY A 107 12.59 33.97 20.63
C GLY A 107 11.38 34.76 20.12
N LEU A 108 10.29 34.77 20.89
CA LEU A 108 9.07 35.54 20.62
C LEU A 108 8.59 36.19 21.93
N ASP A 109 8.28 37.48 21.84
CA ASP A 109 7.58 38.24 22.86
C ASP A 109 6.11 37.76 23.00
N PRO A 110 5.40 38.10 24.08
CA PRO A 110 4.00 37.67 24.26
C PRO A 110 3.10 38.05 23.07
N ALA A 111 3.28 39.24 22.50
CA ALA A 111 2.53 39.68 21.32
C ALA A 111 2.87 38.83 20.08
N GLY A 112 4.14 38.45 19.88
CA GLY A 112 4.57 37.54 18.83
C GLY A 112 3.99 36.13 18.96
N ARG A 113 3.77 35.64 20.19
CA ARG A 113 3.11 34.34 20.43
C ARG A 113 1.63 34.38 20.04
N ASP A 114 0.93 35.44 20.40
CA ASP A 114 -0.48 35.64 20.01
C ASP A 114 -0.63 35.84 18.49
N ALA A 115 0.31 36.55 17.88
CA ALA A 115 0.40 36.71 16.43
C ALA A 115 0.64 35.36 15.75
N PHE A 116 1.53 34.51 16.29
CA PHE A 116 1.77 33.16 15.80
C PHE A 116 0.53 32.28 15.87
N ALA A 117 -0.15 32.23 17.01
CA ALA A 117 -1.39 31.46 17.16
C ALA A 117 -2.48 31.93 16.18
N THR A 118 -2.60 33.25 15.99
CA THR A 118 -3.53 33.85 15.03
C THR A 118 -3.17 33.49 13.58
N ALA A 119 -1.88 33.52 13.24
CA ALA A 119 -1.40 33.15 11.92
C ALA A 119 -1.64 31.67 11.62
N VAL A 120 -1.35 30.77 12.55
CA VAL A 120 -1.61 29.32 12.41
C VAL A 120 -3.09 29.06 12.16
N ARG A 121 -4.00 29.76 12.84
CA ARG A 121 -5.44 29.66 12.59
C ARG A 121 -5.80 30.11 11.16
N LYS A 122 -5.33 31.30 10.75
CA LYS A 122 -5.55 31.81 9.38
C LYS A 122 -5.03 30.86 8.30
N ILE A 123 -3.84 30.29 8.52
CA ILE A 123 -3.23 29.29 7.62
C ILE A 123 -4.11 28.05 7.54
N SER A 124 -4.54 27.53 8.70
CA SER A 124 -5.37 26.33 8.78
C SER A 124 -6.71 26.52 8.06
N ASP A 125 -7.37 27.66 8.26
CA ASP A 125 -8.65 27.99 7.61
C ASP A 125 -8.50 28.10 6.08
N HIS A 126 -7.43 28.76 5.61
CA HIS A 126 -7.13 28.88 4.18
C HIS A 126 -6.86 27.52 3.53
N VAL A 127 -6.04 26.69 4.17
CA VAL A 127 -5.70 25.36 3.67
C VAL A 127 -6.93 24.45 3.70
N ALA A 128 -7.80 24.56 4.72
CA ALA A 128 -9.06 23.82 4.76
C ALA A 128 -9.98 24.20 3.59
N ALA A 129 -10.08 25.49 3.26
CA ALA A 129 -10.82 25.96 2.08
C ALA A 129 -10.24 25.40 0.77
N LYS A 130 -8.90 25.45 0.59
CA LYS A 130 -8.20 24.86 -0.56
C LYS A 130 -8.45 23.35 -0.67
N THR A 131 -8.37 22.63 0.44
CA THR A 131 -8.59 21.18 0.52
C THR A 131 -10.03 20.81 0.14
N SER A 132 -10.99 21.63 0.57
CA SER A 132 -12.41 21.47 0.23
C SER A 132 -12.66 21.70 -1.27
N GLN A 133 -11.98 22.67 -1.87
CA GLN A 133 -12.01 22.89 -3.32
C GLN A 133 -11.40 21.70 -4.09
N TYR A 134 -10.28 21.13 -3.64
CA TYR A 134 -9.73 19.92 -4.25
C TYR A 134 -10.71 18.75 -4.19
N HIS A 135 -11.39 18.56 -3.06
CA HIS A 135 -12.39 17.51 -2.93
C HIS A 135 -13.55 17.70 -3.90
N ALA A 136 -14.11 18.92 -4.01
CA ALA A 136 -15.19 19.23 -4.94
C ALA A 136 -14.75 18.99 -6.40
N GLN A 137 -13.60 19.55 -6.81
CA GLN A 137 -13.07 19.40 -8.17
C GLN A 137 -12.77 17.94 -8.53
N PHE A 138 -12.26 17.15 -7.58
CA PHE A 138 -12.01 15.73 -7.78
C PHE A 138 -13.34 14.99 -7.95
N SER A 139 -14.28 15.18 -7.02
CA SER A 139 -15.58 14.51 -7.04
C SER A 139 -16.34 14.78 -8.34
N ASP A 140 -16.36 16.04 -8.79
CA ASP A 140 -17.05 16.44 -10.03
C ASP A 140 -16.48 15.76 -11.27
N ARG A 141 -15.15 15.52 -11.30
CA ARG A 141 -14.45 14.90 -12.45
C ARG A 141 -14.44 13.38 -12.37
N TYR A 142 -14.41 12.83 -11.16
CA TYR A 142 -14.23 11.40 -10.92
C TYR A 142 -15.53 10.60 -11.08
N HIS A 143 -16.69 11.18 -10.77
CA HIS A 143 -17.98 10.48 -10.79
C HIS A 143 -18.26 9.71 -12.10
N ALA A 144 -17.85 10.24 -13.26
CA ALA A 144 -18.09 9.60 -14.55
C ALA A 144 -17.17 8.40 -14.85
N VAL A 145 -16.03 8.31 -14.18
CA VAL A 145 -15.00 7.29 -14.40
C VAL A 145 -14.80 6.40 -13.16
N ASP A 146 -15.61 6.60 -12.13
CA ASP A 146 -15.50 5.88 -10.87
C ASP A 146 -15.99 4.42 -11.02
N PRO A 147 -15.12 3.41 -10.83
CA PRO A 147 -15.50 2.00 -10.84
C PRO A 147 -16.51 1.63 -9.75
N ASP A 148 -16.54 2.37 -8.64
CA ASP A 148 -17.40 2.08 -7.48
C ASP A 148 -18.66 2.95 -7.47
N SER A 149 -19.01 3.59 -8.59
CA SER A 149 -20.19 4.47 -8.67
C SER A 149 -21.49 3.68 -8.61
N ASP A 150 -22.28 3.91 -7.55
CA ASP A 150 -23.65 3.41 -7.42
C ASP A 150 -24.66 4.27 -8.23
N CYS A 151 -24.21 5.39 -8.80
CA CYS A 151 -25.06 6.37 -9.46
C CYS A 151 -25.27 6.03 -10.94
N LYS A 152 -26.53 5.88 -11.34
CA LYS A 152 -26.90 5.63 -12.74
C LYS A 152 -26.92 6.94 -13.52
N ILE A 153 -26.25 6.95 -14.68
CA ILE A 153 -26.29 8.07 -15.62
C ILE A 153 -27.56 7.95 -16.48
N PRO A 154 -28.40 9.00 -16.57
CA PRO A 154 -29.54 9.02 -17.49
C PRO A 154 -29.10 8.72 -18.92
N ILE A 155 -29.87 7.90 -19.64
CA ILE A 155 -29.52 7.38 -20.98
C ILE A 155 -29.22 8.52 -21.96
N ASP A 156 -29.95 9.63 -21.87
CA ASP A 156 -29.80 10.80 -22.75
C ASP A 156 -28.51 11.61 -22.51
N LEU A 157 -27.80 11.35 -21.41
CA LEU A 157 -26.55 12.03 -21.02
C LEU A 157 -25.30 11.16 -21.17
N GLN A 158 -25.45 9.94 -21.69
CA GLN A 158 -24.34 9.04 -21.98
C GLN A 158 -23.59 9.53 -23.24
N SER A 159 -22.62 10.42 -23.07
CA SER A 159 -21.81 10.96 -24.18
C SER A 159 -20.38 10.41 -24.20
N GLU A 160 -19.78 10.37 -25.40
CA GLU A 160 -18.46 9.81 -25.76
C GLU A 160 -17.22 10.57 -25.21
N GLN A 161 -17.37 11.54 -24.29
CA GLN A 161 -16.28 12.45 -23.88
C GLN A 161 -15.29 11.91 -22.82
N VAL A 162 -15.23 10.59 -22.61
CA VAL A 162 -14.50 9.95 -21.49
C VAL A 162 -12.98 10.25 -21.48
N VAL A 163 -12.35 10.47 -22.64
CA VAL A 163 -10.88 10.55 -22.78
C VAL A 163 -10.29 11.89 -22.31
N ASP A 164 -10.97 13.02 -22.52
CA ASP A 164 -10.49 14.36 -22.08
C ASP A 164 -10.64 14.52 -20.56
N HIS A 165 -11.67 13.88 -19.98
CA HIS A 165 -11.90 13.92 -18.53
C HIS A 165 -10.81 13.20 -17.72
N SER A 166 -10.27 12.07 -18.21
CA SER A 166 -9.23 11.34 -17.48
C SER A 166 -7.90 12.07 -17.44
N GLN A 167 -7.50 12.76 -18.52
CA GLN A 167 -6.28 13.58 -18.53
C GLN A 167 -6.36 14.74 -17.52
N ARG A 168 -7.48 15.48 -17.50
CA ARG A 168 -7.69 16.57 -16.54
C ARG A 168 -7.78 16.08 -15.09
N LEU A 169 -8.26 14.85 -14.89
CA LEU A 169 -8.27 14.19 -13.58
C LEU A 169 -6.86 13.80 -13.15
N MET A 170 -6.05 13.25 -14.06
CA MET A 170 -4.63 12.96 -13.83
C MET A 170 -3.86 14.21 -13.45
N GLU A 171 -4.03 15.31 -14.19
CA GLU A 171 -3.38 16.59 -13.88
C GLU A 171 -3.75 17.11 -12.48
N LEU A 172 -5.03 16.98 -12.09
CA LEU A 172 -5.48 17.34 -10.74
C LEU A 172 -4.85 16.44 -9.67
N CYS A 173 -4.78 15.12 -9.91
CA CYS A 173 -4.13 14.18 -9.01
C CYS A 173 -2.63 14.46 -8.88
N ASP A 174 -1.96 14.78 -9.99
CA ASP A 174 -0.54 15.15 -10.04
C ASP A 174 -0.28 16.39 -9.16
N GLN A 175 -1.15 17.40 -9.24
CA GLN A 175 -1.07 18.60 -8.39
C GLN A 175 -1.27 18.24 -6.90
N ILE A 176 -2.33 17.50 -6.56
CA ILE A 176 -2.63 17.12 -5.17
C ILE A 176 -1.50 16.26 -4.57
N LEU A 177 -0.96 15.31 -5.32
CA LEU A 177 0.12 14.43 -4.87
C LEU A 177 1.43 15.18 -4.71
N ALA A 178 1.77 16.09 -5.63
CA ALA A 178 2.90 17.00 -5.45
C ALA A 178 2.71 17.84 -4.18
N ASP A 179 1.52 18.38 -3.96
CA ASP A 179 1.16 19.11 -2.75
C ASP A 179 1.28 18.24 -1.47
N ALA A 180 0.99 16.94 -1.54
CA ALA A 180 1.19 15.96 -0.46
C ALA A 180 2.64 15.43 -0.33
N ALA A 181 3.59 16.06 -1.03
CA ALA A 181 5.01 15.72 -1.05
C ALA A 181 5.31 14.29 -1.55
N TYR A 182 4.51 13.80 -2.51
CA TYR A 182 4.84 12.58 -3.24
C TYR A 182 5.74 12.89 -4.44
N GLN A 183 6.64 11.96 -4.74
CA GLN A 183 7.47 11.98 -5.94
C GLN A 183 6.90 11.03 -6.98
N LYS A 184 6.75 11.52 -8.22
CA LYS A 184 6.35 10.69 -9.37
C LYS A 184 7.52 9.80 -9.77
N LEU A 185 7.29 8.49 -9.87
CA LEU A 185 8.27 7.55 -10.39
C LEU A 185 8.28 7.60 -11.91
N SER A 186 9.47 7.67 -12.49
CA SER A 186 9.64 7.61 -13.94
C SER A 186 9.36 6.20 -14.46
N GLN A 187 8.96 6.10 -15.73
CA GLN A 187 8.75 4.79 -16.36
C GLN A 187 10.02 3.92 -16.31
N GLU A 188 11.20 4.51 -16.49
CA GLU A 188 12.48 3.79 -16.39
C GLU A 188 12.73 3.21 -15.00
N GLU A 189 12.36 3.92 -13.93
CA GLU A 189 12.49 3.42 -12.56
C GLU A 189 11.56 2.24 -12.31
N ILE A 190 10.33 2.30 -12.83
CA ILE A 190 9.37 1.19 -12.73
C ILE A 190 9.88 -0.01 -13.53
N GLU A 191 10.35 0.20 -14.77
CA GLU A 191 10.89 -0.85 -15.64
C GLU A 191 12.16 -1.50 -15.09
N LYS A 192 13.04 -0.75 -14.42
CA LYS A 192 14.22 -1.30 -13.71
C LYS A 192 13.84 -2.29 -12.63
N CYS A 193 12.65 -2.17 -12.04
CA CYS A 193 12.14 -3.13 -11.06
C CYS A 193 11.54 -4.37 -11.71
N VAL A 194 11.04 -4.26 -12.95
CA VAL A 194 10.42 -5.38 -13.67
C VAL A 194 11.45 -6.45 -14.04
N GLY A 195 11.17 -7.70 -13.67
CA GLY A 195 12.03 -8.84 -14.01
C GLY A 195 13.26 -9.03 -13.13
N VAL A 196 13.58 -8.07 -12.26
CA VAL A 196 14.49 -8.31 -11.13
C VAL A 196 13.81 -9.32 -10.19
N SER A 197 14.58 -10.25 -9.62
CA SER A 197 14.01 -11.17 -8.65
C SER A 197 13.49 -10.35 -7.46
N SER A 198 12.16 -10.27 -7.33
CA SER A 198 11.47 -9.67 -6.20
C SER A 198 12.04 -10.21 -4.88
N HIS A 199 11.87 -9.46 -3.80
CA HIS A 199 12.23 -9.97 -2.47
C HIS A 199 11.40 -11.20 -2.08
N TRP A 200 10.27 -11.40 -2.76
CA TRP A 200 9.43 -12.60 -2.69
C TRP A 200 10.03 -13.83 -3.36
N GLY A 201 11.17 -13.69 -4.03
CA GLY A 201 11.89 -14.80 -4.68
C GLY A 201 11.27 -15.23 -6.01
N VAL A 202 10.24 -14.53 -6.47
CA VAL A 202 9.50 -14.88 -7.69
C VAL A 202 9.56 -13.71 -8.66
N PRO A 203 10.28 -13.83 -9.79
CA PRO A 203 10.33 -12.76 -10.78
C PRO A 203 8.92 -12.52 -11.33
N MET A 204 8.57 -11.25 -11.43
CA MET A 204 7.30 -10.77 -11.93
C MET A 204 7.54 -10.00 -13.23
N SER A 205 6.54 -10.03 -14.11
CA SER A 205 6.56 -9.27 -15.36
C SER A 205 5.23 -8.53 -15.52
N ALA A 206 5.30 -7.20 -15.50
CA ALA A 206 4.16 -6.33 -15.80
C ALA A 206 4.01 -6.15 -17.33
N ASN A 207 2.77 -6.07 -17.81
CA ASN A 207 2.47 -5.73 -19.20
C ASN A 207 1.99 -4.28 -19.28
N PHE A 208 2.88 -3.36 -19.65
CA PHE A 208 2.55 -1.93 -19.75
C PHE A 208 1.58 -1.60 -20.89
N GLY A 209 1.44 -2.47 -21.89
CA GLY A 209 0.49 -2.28 -22.99
C GLY A 209 -0.98 -2.37 -22.59
N LEU A 210 -1.29 -2.82 -21.37
CA LEU A 210 -2.66 -2.86 -20.84
C LEU A 210 -3.17 -1.50 -20.37
N PHE A 211 -2.27 -0.56 -20.11
CA PHE A 211 -2.61 0.73 -19.51
C PHE A 211 -2.79 1.79 -20.59
N GLN A 212 -3.92 2.49 -20.56
CA GLN A 212 -4.07 3.74 -21.28
C GLN A 212 -3.35 4.87 -20.55
N GLN A 213 -3.45 4.89 -19.22
CA GLN A 213 -2.75 5.81 -18.34
C GLN A 213 -2.22 5.05 -17.13
N LEU A 214 -0.99 5.34 -16.72
CA LEU A 214 -0.37 4.79 -15.52
C LEU A 214 0.53 5.87 -14.90
N ALA A 215 0.34 6.14 -13.62
CA ALA A 215 1.29 6.89 -12.83
C ALA A 215 1.47 6.24 -11.45
N VAL A 216 2.71 6.17 -11.01
CA VAL A 216 3.08 5.67 -9.70
C VAL A 216 3.78 6.77 -8.94
N TYR A 217 3.36 7.00 -7.71
CA TYR A 217 3.89 8.00 -6.82
C TYR A 217 4.40 7.35 -5.55
N ALA A 218 5.55 7.78 -5.06
CA ALA A 218 6.17 7.25 -3.86
C ALA A 218 6.46 8.37 -2.85
N ARG A 219 6.45 8.01 -1.56
CA ARG A 219 6.85 8.87 -0.45
C ARG A 219 7.42 8.04 0.69
N GLY A 220 8.43 8.58 1.37
CA GLY A 220 9.09 7.97 2.51
C GLY A 220 10.03 6.85 2.07
N ASP A 221 11.15 7.22 1.47
CA ASP A 221 12.24 6.33 1.12
C ASP A 221 13.09 5.97 2.34
N ILE A 222 12.85 4.79 2.89
CA ILE A 222 13.51 4.29 4.10
C ILE A 222 14.18 2.95 3.88
N ILE A 223 15.13 2.66 4.75
CA ILE A 223 15.75 1.34 4.84
C ILE A 223 14.98 0.50 5.86
N GLY A 224 14.35 -0.58 5.41
CA GLY A 224 13.80 -1.60 6.28
C GLY A 224 14.70 -2.84 6.32
N ARG A 225 14.62 -3.59 7.41
CA ARG A 225 15.38 -4.84 7.57
C ARG A 225 14.49 -6.04 7.29
N ARG A 226 14.97 -6.99 6.48
CA ARG A 226 14.27 -8.25 6.19
C ARG A 226 15.18 -9.46 6.39
N CYS A 227 14.61 -10.53 6.91
CA CYS A 227 15.30 -11.82 7.03
C CYS A 227 15.27 -12.57 5.70
N LYS A 228 16.43 -12.95 5.16
CA LYS A 228 16.54 -13.84 4.00
C LYS A 228 17.36 -15.07 4.35
N ARG A 229 16.96 -16.23 3.82
CA ARG A 229 17.77 -17.46 3.87
C ARG A 229 18.54 -17.63 2.58
N ARG A 230 19.86 -17.81 2.67
CA ARG A 230 20.71 -18.08 1.50
C ARG A 230 21.18 -19.51 1.50
N LEU A 231 21.06 -20.18 0.36
CA LEU A 231 21.60 -21.54 0.17
C LEU A 231 23.13 -21.56 0.36
N GLN A 232 23.82 -20.49 -0.06
CA GLN A 232 25.26 -20.31 0.12
C GLN A 232 25.68 -20.33 1.61
N ASN A 233 24.81 -19.85 2.51
CA ASN A 233 25.08 -19.81 3.95
C ASN A 233 24.45 -21.00 4.70
N LEU A 234 24.37 -22.17 4.06
CA LEU A 234 23.73 -23.37 4.64
C LEU A 234 22.28 -23.11 5.12
N TYR A 235 21.54 -22.28 4.38
CA TYR A 235 20.16 -21.91 4.70
C TYR A 235 19.98 -21.15 6.04
N ARG A 236 21.07 -20.58 6.58
CA ARG A 236 21.02 -19.69 7.75
C ARG A 236 20.27 -18.39 7.44
N MET A 237 19.66 -17.84 8.48
CA MET A 237 18.98 -16.54 8.44
C MET A 237 20.02 -15.42 8.42
N GLU A 238 19.82 -14.46 7.53
CA GLU A 238 20.64 -13.26 7.41
C GLU A 238 19.72 -12.04 7.33
N MET A 239 20.06 -10.98 8.07
CA MET A 239 19.37 -9.69 7.95
C MET A 239 19.91 -8.97 6.73
N VAL A 240 19.01 -8.55 5.84
CA VAL A 240 19.33 -7.81 4.63
C VAL A 240 18.56 -6.50 4.64
N ASP A 241 19.27 -5.42 4.34
CA ASP A 241 18.69 -4.09 4.20
C ASP A 241 17.95 -3.98 2.87
N VAL A 242 16.73 -3.46 2.94
CA VAL A 242 15.80 -3.36 1.81
C VAL A 242 15.28 -1.95 1.75
N ALA A 243 15.43 -1.31 0.59
CA ALA A 243 14.82 -0.01 0.33
C ALA A 243 13.30 -0.16 0.20
N ILE A 244 12.55 0.62 0.96
CA ILE A 244 11.09 0.56 1.09
C ILE A 244 10.51 1.95 0.88
N TYR A 245 9.46 2.02 0.05
CA TYR A 245 8.55 3.16 0.01
C TYR A 245 7.51 3.01 1.12
N GLN A 246 7.50 3.94 2.08
CA GLN A 246 6.53 3.94 3.18
C GLN A 246 5.10 4.09 2.67
N ARG A 247 4.89 4.95 1.65
CA ARG A 247 3.60 5.17 1.00
C ARG A 247 3.78 5.16 -0.50
N LEU A 248 2.90 4.46 -1.20
CA LEU A 248 2.91 4.37 -2.65
C LEU A 248 1.48 4.51 -3.18
N VAL A 249 1.28 5.41 -4.14
CA VAL A 249 -0.02 5.63 -4.80
C VAL A 249 0.10 5.17 -6.24
N VAL A 250 -0.83 4.33 -6.68
CA VAL A 250 -0.93 3.87 -8.07
C VAL A 250 -2.22 4.44 -8.65
N LEU A 251 -2.10 5.22 -9.71
CA LEU A 251 -3.19 5.75 -10.52
C LEU A 251 -3.14 5.04 -11.87
N PHE A 252 -4.24 4.46 -12.31
CA PHE A 252 -4.27 3.79 -13.61
C PHE A 252 -5.65 3.77 -14.26
N GLN A 253 -5.65 3.76 -15.59
CA GLN A 253 -6.81 3.52 -16.45
C GLN A 253 -6.42 2.44 -17.46
N LEU A 254 -7.25 1.41 -17.59
CA LEU A 254 -7.01 0.29 -18.51
C LEU A 254 -7.58 0.57 -19.91
N ALA A 255 -6.85 0.12 -20.93
CA ALA A 255 -7.29 0.19 -22.33
C ALA A 255 -8.26 -0.95 -22.70
N GLU A 256 -8.12 -2.11 -22.05
CA GLU A 256 -8.92 -3.31 -22.28
C GLU A 256 -9.40 -3.88 -20.94
N ASP A 257 -10.53 -4.58 -20.96
CA ASP A 257 -11.06 -5.27 -19.79
C ASP A 257 -10.05 -6.31 -19.31
N HIS A 258 -9.78 -6.32 -18.00
CA HIS A 258 -8.87 -7.26 -17.40
C HIS A 258 -9.50 -7.97 -16.21
N GLU A 259 -9.66 -9.29 -16.34
CA GLU A 259 -10.16 -10.14 -15.26
C GLU A 259 -9.02 -10.85 -14.55
N ARG A 260 -8.75 -10.43 -13.30
CA ARG A 260 -7.81 -11.15 -12.44
C ARG A 260 -8.14 -10.99 -10.97
N GLY A 261 -9.02 -11.86 -10.47
CA GLY A 261 -9.56 -11.81 -9.11
C GLY A 261 -10.65 -10.76 -8.96
N GLU A 262 -10.42 -9.55 -9.49
CA GLU A 262 -11.38 -8.46 -9.66
C GLU A 262 -11.56 -8.19 -11.17
N MET A 263 -12.76 -7.81 -11.59
CA MET A 263 -13.04 -7.37 -12.96
C MET A 263 -12.73 -5.89 -13.07
N LEU A 264 -11.71 -5.54 -13.84
CA LEU A 264 -11.34 -4.15 -14.10
C LEU A 264 -11.81 -3.78 -15.50
N ALA A 265 -12.86 -2.97 -15.59
CA ALA A 265 -13.42 -2.58 -16.88
C ALA A 265 -12.58 -1.48 -17.54
N ALA A 266 -12.51 -1.51 -18.87
CA ALA A 266 -11.84 -0.51 -19.66
C ALA A 266 -12.46 0.88 -19.43
N GLY A 267 -11.62 1.92 -19.44
CA GLY A 267 -12.06 3.30 -19.27
C GLY A 267 -12.36 3.74 -17.83
N GLN A 268 -12.42 2.82 -16.85
CA GLN A 268 -12.52 3.19 -15.43
C GLN A 268 -11.19 3.68 -14.88
N PHE A 269 -11.25 4.68 -14.00
CA PHE A 269 -10.07 5.27 -13.37
C PHE A 269 -9.89 4.73 -11.95
N HIS A 270 -8.79 4.05 -11.70
CA HIS A 270 -8.52 3.41 -10.42
C HIS A 270 -7.44 4.14 -9.64
N LEU A 271 -7.68 4.33 -8.35
CA LEU A 271 -6.70 4.83 -7.39
C LEU A 271 -6.44 3.77 -6.32
N ARG A 272 -5.18 3.50 -6.01
CA ARG A 272 -4.81 2.56 -4.95
C ARG A 272 -3.67 3.11 -4.12
N ILE A 273 -3.78 3.02 -2.80
CA ILE A 273 -2.71 3.43 -1.89
C ILE A 273 -2.19 2.22 -1.14
N PHE A 274 -0.88 2.10 -1.08
CA PHE A 274 -0.16 1.03 -0.41
C PHE A 274 0.84 1.60 0.61
N LYS A 275 1.21 0.77 1.58
CA LYS A 275 2.26 1.04 2.56
C LYS A 275 3.37 0.01 2.51
N ASN A 276 4.58 0.46 2.86
CA ASN A 276 5.74 -0.39 3.13
C ASN A 276 6.08 -1.34 1.97
N ILE A 277 6.11 -0.79 0.75
CA ILE A 277 6.38 -1.54 -0.48
C ILE A 277 7.89 -1.48 -0.79
N PRO A 278 8.57 -2.63 -0.87
CA PRO A 278 9.96 -2.66 -1.33
C PRO A 278 10.09 -2.08 -2.73
N LYS A 279 11.14 -1.30 -3.00
CA LYS A 279 11.34 -0.68 -4.34
C LYS A 279 11.36 -1.70 -5.47
N GLN A 280 11.91 -2.89 -5.22
CA GLN A 280 12.00 -3.98 -6.19
C GLN A 280 10.66 -4.68 -6.47
N ASP A 281 9.64 -4.44 -5.65
CA ASP A 281 8.35 -5.13 -5.72
C ASP A 281 7.22 -4.18 -6.16
N VAL A 282 7.54 -3.04 -6.80
CA VAL A 282 6.54 -2.08 -7.31
C VAL A 282 5.69 -2.71 -8.43
N ASP A 283 6.28 -3.59 -9.23
CA ASP A 283 5.60 -4.30 -10.32
C ASP A 283 4.46 -5.21 -9.85
N MET A 284 4.55 -5.72 -8.62
CA MET A 284 3.53 -6.52 -7.94
C MET A 284 2.19 -5.79 -7.78
N LEU A 285 2.22 -4.46 -7.71
CA LEU A 285 1.03 -3.62 -7.49
C LEU A 285 0.24 -3.35 -8.77
N LEU A 286 0.89 -3.49 -9.92
CA LEU A 286 0.30 -3.22 -11.22
C LEU A 286 -0.65 -4.36 -11.63
N PRO A 287 -1.86 -4.06 -12.13
CA PRO A 287 -2.69 -5.08 -12.74
C PRO A 287 -1.99 -5.67 -13.98
N GLY A 288 -2.30 -6.93 -14.30
CA GLY A 288 -1.66 -7.64 -15.42
C GLY A 288 -0.31 -8.31 -15.10
N THR A 289 0.28 -8.09 -13.91
CA THR A 289 1.58 -8.67 -13.55
C THR A 289 1.54 -10.19 -13.41
N GLN A 290 2.29 -10.92 -14.24
CA GLN A 290 2.32 -12.38 -14.22
C GLN A 290 3.41 -12.92 -13.30
N VAL A 291 3.04 -13.85 -12.42
CA VAL A 291 3.97 -14.54 -11.51
C VAL A 291 4.71 -15.62 -12.28
N ARG A 292 6.03 -15.45 -12.49
CA ARG A 292 6.88 -16.46 -13.14
C ARG A 292 7.64 -17.23 -12.08
N LEU A 293 7.45 -18.55 -12.00
CA LEU A 293 8.24 -19.37 -11.09
C LEU A 293 9.73 -19.31 -11.47
N SER A 294 10.57 -19.02 -10.48
CA SER A 294 12.03 -19.01 -10.63
C SER A 294 12.54 -20.36 -11.13
N LYS A 295 13.58 -20.36 -11.98
CA LYS A 295 14.19 -21.59 -12.52
C LYS A 295 14.63 -22.53 -11.39
N LEU A 296 15.15 -21.98 -10.29
CA LEU A 296 15.57 -22.76 -9.12
C LEU A 296 14.39 -23.38 -8.37
N ASP A 297 13.27 -22.65 -8.25
CA ASP A 297 12.08 -23.20 -7.59
C ASP A 297 11.36 -24.23 -8.48
N ARG A 298 11.41 -24.06 -9.81
CA ARG A 298 10.98 -25.11 -10.76
C ARG A 298 11.76 -26.40 -10.52
N VAL A 299 13.08 -26.31 -10.33
CA VAL A 299 13.92 -27.49 -9.98
C VAL A 299 13.58 -28.02 -8.59
N LYS A 300 13.36 -27.19 -7.57
CA LYS A 300 12.95 -27.67 -6.23
C LYS A 300 11.60 -28.37 -6.21
N VAL A 301 10.67 -28.01 -7.08
CA VAL A 301 9.38 -28.71 -7.21
C VAL A 301 9.55 -30.04 -7.96
N ILE A 302 10.40 -30.05 -9.00
CA ILE A 302 10.62 -31.23 -9.84
C ILE A 302 11.62 -32.23 -9.22
N ALA A 303 12.58 -31.80 -8.40
CA ALA A 303 13.64 -32.66 -7.89
C ALA A 303 13.17 -33.71 -6.86
N PRO A 304 12.34 -33.39 -5.85
CA PRO A 304 11.75 -34.38 -4.95
C PRO A 304 10.81 -35.31 -5.71
N SER A 305 10.18 -34.78 -6.76
CA SER A 305 9.32 -35.55 -7.62
C SER A 305 10.17 -36.58 -8.40
N LEU A 306 11.17 -36.16 -9.17
CA LEU A 306 12.11 -37.05 -9.88
C LEU A 306 12.85 -38.01 -8.95
N GLY A 307 13.27 -37.56 -7.77
CA GLY A 307 13.91 -38.42 -6.78
C GLY A 307 12.97 -39.50 -6.24
N GLY A 308 11.71 -39.16 -5.99
CA GLY A 308 10.66 -40.13 -5.65
C GLY A 308 10.39 -41.12 -6.77
N TRP A 309 10.47 -40.68 -8.03
CA TRP A 309 10.35 -41.54 -9.22
C TRP A 309 11.56 -42.49 -9.37
N LEU A 310 12.78 -42.01 -9.15
CA LEU A 310 13.98 -42.84 -9.24
C LEU A 310 14.00 -43.92 -8.14
N LEU A 311 13.60 -43.55 -6.92
CA LEU A 311 13.48 -44.49 -5.79
C LEU A 311 12.31 -45.47 -5.98
N SER A 312 11.20 -45.05 -6.60
CA SER A 312 10.11 -45.96 -6.93
C SER A 312 10.49 -46.91 -8.06
N LEU A 313 11.21 -46.46 -9.09
CA LEU A 313 11.81 -47.31 -10.13
C LEU A 313 12.76 -48.36 -9.53
N GLN A 314 13.58 -47.98 -8.56
CA GLN A 314 14.46 -48.93 -7.88
C GLN A 314 13.66 -50.01 -7.14
N LYS A 315 12.57 -49.63 -6.45
CA LYS A 315 11.67 -50.60 -5.79
C LYS A 315 10.91 -51.47 -6.79
N ILE A 316 10.44 -50.89 -7.89
CA ILE A 316 9.76 -51.57 -9.00
C ILE A 316 10.71 -52.57 -9.66
N SER A 317 11.98 -52.21 -9.92
CA SER A 317 12.95 -53.09 -10.56
C SER A 317 13.23 -54.36 -9.74
N ARG A 318 13.32 -54.22 -8.41
CA ARG A 318 13.43 -55.36 -7.49
C ARG A 318 12.17 -56.21 -7.47
N PHE A 319 10.99 -55.58 -7.51
CA PHE A 319 9.72 -56.28 -7.58
C PHE A 319 9.56 -57.05 -8.91
N VAL A 320 9.94 -56.44 -10.03
CA VAL A 320 9.94 -57.03 -11.38
C VAL A 320 10.94 -58.18 -11.48
N LEU A 321 12.15 -58.05 -10.90
CA LEU A 321 13.12 -59.15 -10.84
C LEU A 321 12.60 -60.35 -10.03
N VAL A 322 11.95 -60.09 -8.89
CA VAL A 322 11.34 -61.14 -8.05
C VAL A 322 10.13 -61.80 -8.73
N THR A 323 9.33 -61.05 -9.49
CA THR A 323 8.17 -61.60 -10.21
C THR A 323 8.54 -62.26 -11.54
N LEU A 324 9.61 -61.83 -12.23
CA LEU A 324 10.17 -62.52 -13.41
C LEU A 324 10.68 -63.92 -13.03
N ALA A 325 11.15 -64.09 -11.79
CA ALA A 325 11.52 -65.39 -11.23
C ALA A 325 10.30 -66.28 -10.89
N LEU A 326 9.10 -65.70 -10.73
CA LEU A 326 7.82 -66.40 -10.55
C LEU A 326 6.95 -66.31 -11.83
N ALA A 327 7.40 -66.99 -12.89
CA ALA A 327 6.65 -67.46 -14.07
C ALA A 327 5.45 -66.65 -14.65
N ALA A 328 5.66 -66.19 -15.89
CA ALA A 328 4.81 -66.34 -17.11
C ALA A 328 3.29 -66.03 -17.12
N TYR A 329 2.60 -65.71 -16.01
CA TYR A 329 1.14 -65.59 -15.99
C TYR A 329 0.61 -64.16 -15.70
N TYR A 330 1.44 -63.23 -15.23
CA TYR A 330 1.00 -61.88 -14.81
C TYR A 330 1.56 -60.70 -15.65
N SER A 331 2.05 -60.96 -16.87
CA SER A 331 2.79 -59.97 -17.67
C SER A 331 1.96 -58.75 -18.09
N THR A 332 0.68 -58.92 -18.43
CA THR A 332 -0.18 -57.82 -18.92
C THR A 332 -0.66 -56.89 -17.81
N ALA A 333 -1.07 -57.45 -16.67
CA ALA A 333 -1.53 -56.68 -15.51
C ALA A 333 -0.42 -55.77 -14.93
N LEU A 334 0.84 -56.24 -14.98
CA LEU A 334 1.99 -55.49 -14.48
C LEU A 334 2.32 -54.30 -15.40
N VAL A 335 2.29 -54.50 -16.72
CA VAL A 335 2.47 -53.42 -17.70
C VAL A 335 1.39 -52.35 -17.54
N ILE A 336 0.13 -52.77 -17.40
CA ILE A 336 -0.99 -51.85 -17.15
C ILE A 336 -0.80 -51.10 -15.81
N GLY A 337 -0.39 -51.80 -14.74
CA GLY A 337 -0.09 -51.18 -13.45
C GLY A 337 1.03 -50.14 -13.50
N LEU A 338 2.10 -50.38 -14.27
CA LEU A 338 3.19 -49.43 -14.46
C LEU A 338 2.77 -48.21 -15.27
N ILE A 339 1.96 -48.41 -16.31
CA ILE A 339 1.40 -47.31 -17.11
C ILE A 339 0.47 -46.46 -16.23
N LEU A 340 -0.42 -47.07 -15.46
CA LEU A 340 -1.32 -46.36 -14.53
C LEU A 340 -0.55 -45.63 -13.43
N ALA A 341 0.51 -46.23 -12.88
CA ALA A 341 1.38 -45.58 -11.90
C ALA A 341 2.13 -44.38 -12.51
N GLY A 342 2.62 -44.50 -13.74
CA GLY A 342 3.24 -43.41 -14.49
C GLY A 342 2.27 -42.25 -14.73
N ILE A 343 1.05 -42.56 -15.20
CA ILE A 343 -0.01 -41.56 -15.43
C ILE A 343 -0.41 -40.88 -14.12
N GLY A 344 -0.70 -41.65 -13.06
CA GLY A 344 -1.06 -41.10 -11.75
C GLY A 344 0.02 -40.19 -11.18
N TYR A 345 1.29 -40.50 -11.46
CA TYR A 345 2.42 -39.69 -11.06
C TYR A 345 2.54 -38.39 -11.88
N CYS A 346 2.38 -38.44 -13.20
CA CYS A 346 2.33 -37.23 -14.05
C CYS A 346 1.23 -36.28 -13.58
N VAL A 347 0.05 -36.82 -13.28
CA VAL A 347 -1.08 -36.09 -12.71
C VAL A 347 -0.71 -35.47 -11.36
N LYS A 348 -0.10 -36.24 -10.44
CA LYS A 348 0.38 -35.72 -9.15
C LYS A 348 1.40 -34.61 -9.29
N SER A 349 2.37 -34.75 -10.20
CA SER A 349 3.41 -33.74 -10.45
C SER A 349 2.79 -32.45 -11.00
N PHE A 350 1.81 -32.56 -11.89
CA PHE A 350 1.05 -31.42 -12.40
C PHE A 350 0.28 -30.74 -11.27
N PHE A 351 -0.53 -31.47 -10.50
CA PHE A 351 -1.28 -30.90 -9.38
C PHE A 351 -0.36 -30.25 -8.32
N SER A 352 0.79 -30.84 -8.02
CA SER A 352 1.77 -30.27 -7.07
C SER A 352 2.30 -28.91 -7.52
N TYR A 353 2.56 -28.76 -8.83
CA TYR A 353 2.95 -27.48 -9.42
C TYR A 353 1.84 -26.43 -9.28
N PHE A 354 0.59 -26.78 -9.62
CA PHE A 354 -0.55 -25.87 -9.48
C PHE A 354 -0.81 -25.47 -8.03
N GLN A 355 -0.77 -26.41 -7.09
CA GLN A 355 -0.92 -26.13 -5.66
C GLN A 355 0.16 -25.17 -5.16
N THR A 356 1.40 -25.37 -5.60
CA THR A 356 2.52 -24.51 -5.22
C THR A 356 2.35 -23.09 -5.77
N LYS A 357 1.98 -22.97 -7.05
CA LYS A 357 1.69 -21.66 -7.68
C LYS A 357 0.54 -20.93 -6.98
N ASN A 358 -0.54 -21.64 -6.67
CA ASN A 358 -1.71 -21.05 -5.99
C ASN A 358 -1.36 -20.58 -4.58
N ARG A 359 -0.53 -21.33 -3.84
CA ARG A 359 -0.04 -20.90 -2.52
C ARG A 359 0.79 -19.62 -2.60
N TYR A 360 1.71 -19.52 -3.56
CA TYR A 360 2.49 -18.30 -3.77
C TYR A 360 1.60 -17.10 -4.09
N LEU A 361 0.61 -17.30 -4.95
CA LEU A 361 -0.35 -16.25 -5.29
C LEU A 361 -1.18 -15.84 -4.06
N LEU A 362 -1.64 -16.80 -3.26
CA LEU A 362 -2.39 -16.52 -2.03
C LEU A 362 -1.57 -15.76 -1.00
N ASP A 363 -0.30 -16.15 -0.79
CA ASP A 363 0.62 -15.47 0.13
C ASP A 363 0.87 -14.03 -0.33
N LEU A 364 1.09 -13.82 -1.64
CA LEU A 364 1.28 -12.50 -2.23
C LEU A 364 0.03 -11.63 -2.04
N THR A 365 -1.16 -12.14 -2.39
CA THR A 365 -2.42 -11.43 -2.22
C THR A 365 -2.70 -11.08 -0.76
N ARG A 366 -2.41 -12.01 0.18
CA ARG A 366 -2.58 -11.75 1.62
C ARG A 366 -1.67 -10.62 2.11
N ASN A 367 -0.43 -10.56 1.63
CA ASN A 367 0.49 -9.50 2.04
C ASN A 367 0.12 -8.15 1.42
N LEU A 368 -0.24 -8.14 0.13
CA LEU A 368 -0.78 -6.95 -0.52
C LEU A 368 -2.04 -6.43 0.17
N TYR A 369 -2.91 -7.33 0.65
CA TYR A 369 -4.10 -6.94 1.40
C TYR A 369 -3.74 -6.14 2.67
N PHE A 370 -2.75 -6.57 3.46
CA PHE A 370 -2.33 -5.83 4.65
C PHE A 370 -1.48 -4.59 4.36
N GLN A 371 -0.90 -4.51 3.17
CA GLN A 371 -0.17 -3.34 2.68
C GLN A 371 -1.09 -2.32 2.01
N LYS A 372 -2.29 -2.71 1.56
CA LYS A 372 -3.29 -1.81 1.00
C LYS A 372 -3.86 -0.91 2.10
N LEU A 373 -3.86 0.39 1.85
CA LEU A 373 -4.45 1.39 2.75
C LEU A 373 -5.85 1.77 2.32
N ASP A 374 -6.03 2.08 1.03
CA ASP A 374 -7.28 2.64 0.52
C ASP A 374 -7.39 2.47 -1.00
N THR A 375 -8.60 2.71 -1.54
CA THR A 375 -8.95 2.63 -2.96
C THR A 375 -9.88 3.75 -3.42
N ASN A 376 -9.79 4.08 -4.71
CA ASN A 376 -10.76 4.88 -5.45
C ASN A 376 -11.09 6.19 -4.72
N ALA A 377 -12.36 6.52 -4.49
CA ALA A 377 -12.75 7.76 -3.80
C ALA A 377 -12.15 7.90 -2.39
N GLY A 378 -12.03 6.80 -1.64
CA GLY A 378 -11.39 6.79 -0.31
C GLY A 378 -9.91 7.17 -0.39
N ALA A 379 -9.19 6.58 -1.36
CA ALA A 379 -7.81 6.94 -1.65
C ALA A 379 -7.66 8.43 -2.01
N ALA A 380 -8.56 8.96 -2.85
CA ALA A 380 -8.56 10.37 -3.22
C ALA A 380 -8.74 11.29 -2.01
N PHE A 381 -9.72 10.98 -1.14
CA PHE A 381 -9.92 11.71 0.12
C PHE A 381 -8.64 11.68 0.98
N GLN A 382 -8.00 10.52 1.10
CA GLN A 382 -6.79 10.37 1.89
C GLN A 382 -5.62 11.22 1.36
N ILE A 383 -5.38 11.26 0.04
CA ILE A 383 -4.28 12.07 -0.53
C ILE A 383 -4.57 13.57 -0.41
N ILE A 384 -5.83 13.99 -0.55
CA ILE A 384 -6.27 15.39 -0.40
C ILE A 384 -6.04 15.86 1.03
N GLN A 385 -6.41 15.06 2.04
CA GLN A 385 -6.15 15.40 3.44
C GLN A 385 -4.65 15.46 3.76
N GLN A 386 -3.85 14.56 3.18
CA GLN A 386 -2.39 14.60 3.33
C GLN A 386 -1.77 15.85 2.69
N ALA A 387 -2.28 16.30 1.54
CA ALA A 387 -1.86 17.54 0.88
C ALA A 387 -2.12 18.76 1.76
N GLY A 388 -3.32 18.84 2.35
CA GLY A 388 -3.68 19.88 3.31
C GLY A 388 -2.76 19.88 4.52
N ARG A 389 -2.58 18.73 5.18
CA ARG A 389 -1.68 18.61 6.34
C ARG A 389 -0.26 19.07 6.03
N GLN A 390 0.29 18.63 4.91
CA GLN A 390 1.63 19.03 4.48
C GLN A 390 1.71 20.55 4.25
N SER A 391 0.71 21.15 3.60
CA SER A 391 0.65 22.60 3.36
C SER A 391 0.59 23.40 4.66
N THR A 392 -0.25 22.98 5.62
CA THR A 392 -0.37 23.66 6.93
C THR A 392 0.93 23.59 7.71
N ASN A 393 1.59 22.41 7.71
CA ASN A 393 2.87 22.23 8.38
C ASN A 393 3.98 23.10 7.77
N GLU A 394 4.10 23.08 6.44
CA GLU A 394 5.10 23.87 5.71
C GLU A 394 4.91 25.38 5.98
N ALA A 395 3.68 25.90 5.85
CA ALA A 395 3.37 27.31 6.08
C ALA A 395 3.53 27.74 7.55
N SER A 396 3.09 26.92 8.51
CA SER A 396 3.22 27.24 9.94
C SER A 396 4.69 27.28 10.38
N LEU A 397 5.50 26.33 9.89
CA LEU A 397 6.94 26.29 10.16
C LEU A 397 7.65 27.51 9.55
N ALA A 398 7.34 27.85 8.30
CA ALA A 398 7.93 29.01 7.63
C ALA A 398 7.57 30.33 8.33
N TYR A 399 6.31 30.49 8.75
CA TYR A 399 5.87 31.67 9.50
C TYR A 399 6.63 31.78 10.83
N TYR A 400 6.74 30.69 11.60
CA TYR A 400 7.49 30.69 12.85
C TYR A 400 8.98 31.05 12.65
N ALA A 401 9.59 30.49 11.60
CA ALA A 401 10.98 30.77 11.27
C ALA A 401 11.22 32.25 10.91
N LEU A 402 10.24 32.89 10.25
CA LEU A 402 10.25 34.33 9.97
C LEU A 402 10.01 35.16 11.24
N ALA A 403 9.04 34.77 12.07
CA ALA A 403 8.68 35.49 13.30
C ALA A 403 9.82 35.58 14.32
N THR A 404 10.76 34.63 14.25
CA THR A 404 11.92 34.56 15.13
C THR A 404 13.16 35.27 14.55
N GLU A 405 13.07 35.94 13.40
CA GLU A 405 14.14 36.80 12.88
C GLU A 405 13.77 38.29 13.03
N PRO A 406 14.69 39.13 13.52
CA PRO A 406 14.44 40.57 13.62
C PRO A 406 14.61 41.30 12.29
N GLU A 407 15.35 40.73 11.35
CA GLU A 407 15.68 41.34 10.05
C GLU A 407 15.07 40.56 8.88
N PRO A 408 14.78 41.23 7.75
CA PRO A 408 14.32 40.55 6.55
C PRO A 408 15.32 39.51 6.05
N ILE A 409 14.85 38.29 5.79
CA ILE A 409 15.71 37.16 5.38
C ILE A 409 15.45 36.71 3.95
N SER A 410 16.49 36.19 3.29
CA SER A 410 16.38 35.56 1.97
C SER A 410 15.67 34.19 2.02
N ARG A 411 15.05 33.77 0.91
CA ARG A 411 14.43 32.43 0.75
C ARG A 411 15.36 31.29 1.16
N ARG A 412 16.64 31.35 0.76
CA ARG A 412 17.66 30.34 1.11
C ARG A 412 17.93 30.26 2.61
N ARG A 413 17.96 31.40 3.31
CA ARG A 413 18.16 31.44 4.77
C ARG A 413 16.93 30.91 5.49
N LEU A 414 15.73 31.22 5.01
CA LEU A 414 14.48 30.67 5.51
C LEU A 414 14.45 29.14 5.38
N ARG A 415 14.78 28.61 4.19
CA ARG A 415 14.88 27.16 3.93
C ARG A 415 15.69 26.44 4.99
N ARG A 416 16.96 26.87 5.15
CA ARG A 416 17.90 26.26 6.10
C ARG A 416 17.42 26.35 7.54
N LYS A 417 16.74 27.44 7.90
CA LYS A 417 16.19 27.60 9.24
C LYS A 417 15.05 26.61 9.49
N CYS A 418 14.13 26.44 8.54
CA CYS A 418 13.07 25.44 8.62
C CYS A 418 13.63 24.01 8.69
N GLU A 419 14.60 23.66 7.83
CA GLU A 419 15.25 22.34 7.83
C GLU A 419 15.94 22.06 9.18
N ARG A 420 16.62 23.05 9.75
CA ARG A 420 17.24 22.93 11.07
C ARG A 420 16.20 22.75 12.19
N LEU A 421 15.12 23.52 12.17
CA LEU A 421 14.06 23.42 13.18
C LEU A 421 13.42 22.02 13.20
N ILE A 422 13.18 21.42 12.03
CA ILE A 422 12.62 20.06 11.96
C ILE A 422 13.65 19.00 12.37
N ARG A 423 14.90 19.14 11.94
CA ARG A 423 15.98 18.23 12.36
C ARG A 423 16.16 18.22 13.88
N GLU A 424 16.07 19.38 14.53
CA GLU A 424 16.10 19.49 16.00
C GLU A 424 14.85 18.92 16.68
N ALA A 425 13.72 18.80 15.96
CA ALA A 425 12.47 18.32 16.52
C ALA A 425 12.31 16.80 16.45
N ILE A 426 12.72 16.18 15.33
CA ILE A 426 12.44 14.77 15.03
C ILE A 426 13.63 14.02 14.44
N GLU A 427 14.83 14.61 14.41
CA GLU A 427 16.07 13.96 13.92
C GLU A 427 16.05 13.48 12.45
N VAL A 428 15.09 13.98 11.65
CA VAL A 428 14.99 13.69 10.21
C VAL A 428 15.54 14.84 9.37
N GLU A 429 16.36 14.50 8.36
CA GLU A 429 16.78 15.46 7.34
C GLU A 429 15.73 15.57 6.23
N ILE A 430 15.25 16.80 5.97
CA ILE A 430 14.24 17.10 4.95
C ILE A 430 14.74 18.14 3.96
N ASP A 431 14.19 18.14 2.73
CA ASP A 431 14.34 19.22 1.76
C ASP A 431 13.14 20.16 1.84
N PHE A 432 13.28 21.25 2.59
CA PHE A 432 12.13 22.12 2.84
C PHE A 432 11.72 22.96 1.62
N ARG A 433 10.48 22.78 1.14
CA ARG A 433 9.90 23.52 0.01
C ARG A 433 9.43 24.92 0.40
N VAL A 434 10.38 25.86 0.46
CA VAL A 434 10.11 27.25 0.84
C VAL A 434 9.09 27.94 -0.06
N ASP A 435 9.19 27.77 -1.37
CA ASP A 435 8.38 28.58 -2.30
C ASP A 435 6.88 28.36 -2.11
N ARG A 436 6.45 27.11 -1.86
CA ARG A 436 5.05 26.77 -1.59
C ARG A 436 4.54 27.33 -0.26
N ALA A 437 5.37 27.26 0.78
CA ALA A 437 5.06 27.86 2.07
C ALA A 437 4.88 29.38 1.93
N LEU A 438 5.78 30.04 1.19
CA LEU A 438 5.72 31.48 0.95
C LEU A 438 4.52 31.89 0.12
N GLU A 439 4.17 31.13 -0.92
CA GLU A 439 2.97 31.40 -1.72
C GLU A 439 1.73 31.48 -0.83
N THR A 440 1.58 30.52 0.08
CA THR A 440 0.47 30.49 1.05
C THR A 440 0.49 31.71 1.98
N LEU A 441 1.67 32.06 2.51
CA LEU A 441 1.82 33.19 3.43
C LEU A 441 1.62 34.56 2.75
N LEU A 442 2.02 34.71 1.49
CA LEU A 442 1.81 35.90 0.68
C LEU A 442 0.33 36.07 0.33
N GLN A 443 -0.36 35.00 -0.08
CA GLN A 443 -1.80 35.01 -0.35
C GLN A 443 -2.62 35.43 0.89
N LEU A 444 -2.18 35.04 2.09
CA LEU A 444 -2.81 35.41 3.35
C LEU A 444 -2.43 36.82 3.85
N GLY A 445 -1.53 37.52 3.15
CA GLY A 445 -1.02 38.83 3.58
C GLY A 445 -0.27 38.78 4.91
N LEU A 446 0.31 37.62 5.26
CA LEU A 446 1.10 37.45 6.49
C LEU A 446 2.57 37.84 6.29
N VAL A 447 3.05 37.79 5.05
CA VAL A 447 4.43 38.09 4.65
C VAL A 447 4.42 39.12 3.52
N THR A 448 5.44 39.96 3.47
CA THR A 448 5.73 40.85 2.34
C THR A 448 7.15 40.65 1.83
N GLU A 449 7.33 40.81 0.52
CA GLU A 449 8.65 40.80 -0.13
C GLU A 449 9.14 42.24 -0.29
N THR A 450 10.35 42.50 0.19
CA THR A 450 11.04 43.79 0.06
C THR A 450 11.60 43.93 -1.37
N ILE A 451 11.93 45.15 -1.79
CA ILE A 451 12.56 45.47 -3.09
C ILE A 451 13.80 44.57 -3.36
N ASP A 452 14.53 44.19 -2.31
CA ASP A 452 15.72 43.33 -2.38
C ASP A 452 15.43 41.81 -2.35
N GLN A 453 14.18 41.37 -2.61
CA GLN A 453 13.75 39.97 -2.50
C GLN A 453 13.95 39.34 -1.09
N LYS A 454 13.94 40.19 -0.06
CA LYS A 454 13.98 39.76 1.35
C LYS A 454 12.57 39.70 1.92
N LEU A 455 12.34 38.74 2.80
CA LEU A 455 11.02 38.43 3.35
C LEU A 455 10.91 38.95 4.78
N CYS A 456 9.81 39.64 5.07
CA CYS A 456 9.45 40.12 6.41
C CYS A 456 7.98 39.86 6.72
N LEU A 457 7.64 39.78 8.01
CA LEU A 457 6.25 39.69 8.44
C LEU A 457 5.53 41.02 8.28
N VAL A 458 4.24 40.98 7.97
CA VAL A 458 3.38 42.16 7.98
C VAL A 458 3.09 42.53 9.42
N THR A 459 3.79 43.53 9.95
CA THR A 459 3.52 44.09 11.28
C THR A 459 2.23 44.91 11.24
N GLY A 460 1.22 44.52 12.01
CA GLY A 460 -0.10 45.16 12.09
C GLY A 460 -0.15 46.59 12.66
N ALA A 461 0.97 47.31 12.68
CA ALA A 461 1.06 48.70 13.11
C ALA A 461 1.69 49.53 11.99
N GLY A 462 0.88 50.02 11.05
CA GLY A 462 1.34 51.04 10.09
C GLY A 462 0.80 51.00 8.65
N SER A 463 -0.17 50.16 8.29
CA SER A 463 -0.71 50.14 6.91
C SER A 463 -1.89 51.09 6.65
N ALA A 464 -2.20 52.00 7.58
CA ALA A 464 -3.24 53.03 7.41
C ALA A 464 -2.69 54.43 7.01
N GLY A 465 -1.39 54.59 6.73
CA GLY A 465 -0.77 55.91 6.56
C GLY A 465 0.02 56.17 5.27
N ALA A 466 0.09 55.23 4.32
CA ALA A 466 1.02 55.37 3.17
C ALA A 466 0.39 55.15 1.78
N LYS A 467 -0.94 55.27 1.65
CA LYS A 467 -1.62 55.26 0.34
C LYS A 467 -2.79 56.24 0.28
N GLU A 468 -2.54 57.51 0.59
CA GLU A 468 -3.42 58.63 0.18
C GLU A 468 -2.67 59.94 0.35
N GLY A 469 -1.86 60.30 -0.65
CA GLY A 469 -1.06 61.52 -0.60
C GLY A 469 0.08 61.57 -1.61
N ALA A 470 -0.16 61.17 -2.87
CA ALA A 470 0.81 61.38 -3.95
C ALA A 470 0.18 61.26 -5.34
N TRP A 471 -1.04 61.77 -5.56
CA TRP A 471 -1.61 62.04 -6.89
C TRP A 471 -2.61 63.19 -6.82
N GLN A 472 -2.19 64.32 -6.24
CA GLN A 472 -2.96 65.56 -6.31
C GLN A 472 -1.99 66.72 -6.15
N ASN A 473 -1.27 67.03 -7.24
CA ASN A 473 -0.59 68.29 -7.54
C ASN A 473 0.24 68.06 -8.80
N ASP A 474 -0.39 68.14 -9.98
CA ASP A 474 0.27 68.43 -11.26
C ASP A 474 -0.79 68.70 -12.36
N ALA A 475 -1.84 69.45 -11.99
CA ALA A 475 -2.83 69.94 -12.95
C ALA A 475 -3.36 71.29 -12.48
N ASP A 476 -2.47 72.25 -12.24
CA ASP A 476 -2.81 73.66 -12.39
C ASP A 476 -1.54 74.53 -12.41
N GLY A 477 -1.34 75.21 -13.53
CA GLY A 477 -0.49 76.40 -13.60
C GLY A 477 0.86 76.23 -14.29
N ARG A 478 0.88 76.31 -15.65
CA ARG A 478 1.66 77.36 -16.35
C ARG A 478 1.51 77.35 -17.89
N MET A 479 1.09 78.53 -18.40
CA MET A 479 1.41 79.17 -19.70
C MET A 479 0.73 78.56 -20.94
N MET A 480 -0.22 79.17 -21.66
CA MET A 480 -0.29 80.53 -22.25
C MET A 480 1.06 81.08 -22.75
N GLY A 481 1.27 81.07 -24.07
CA GLY A 481 2.33 81.83 -24.74
C GLY A 481 2.71 81.35 -26.15
N GLU A 482 1.98 81.88 -27.15
CA GLU A 482 2.45 82.38 -28.47
C GLU A 482 3.05 81.50 -29.58
N ALA A 483 2.49 81.76 -30.80
CA ALA A 483 3.09 81.78 -32.15
C ALA A 483 3.60 80.44 -32.73
N GLU A 484 3.28 79.98 -33.95
CA GLU A 484 2.81 80.55 -35.23
C GLU A 484 1.82 79.57 -35.92
#